data_AF-A0A8X8BF60-F1
#
_entry.id   AF-A0A8X8BF60-F1
#
_cell.length_a   1.000
_cell.length_b   1.000
_cell.length_c   1.000
_cell.angle_alpha   90.00
_cell.angle_beta   90.00
_cell.angle_gamma   90.00
#
_symmetry.space_group_name_H-M   'P 1'
#
loop_
_entity.id
_entity.type
_entity.pdbx_description
1 polymer ?
#
loop_
_entity_poly.entity_id
_entity_poly.type
_entity_poly.pdbx_seq_one_letter_code
_entity_poly.pdbx_strand_id
1 'polypeptide(L)'
;MAGDAEDRVKLSLKKTELENLKKKHKKIIDESKDKIRGVLKGRLPLEKDMKKEIVQALRSSVEREYDDLSLKSREAEKEVNMLQMKIQEVDNSLSKHHKDTESRKRYIESKLQALKQESFTIDAYPRLLDSKYNMATGLRQMFEPFEQVAREHHFVLAASALFQQKKRITSLKGFNHGDHVKALAAESSNADSIFQQLDKLRSVFEEYTKLTDEIIPLAEKSLQEFTEELEQKSEALDDVLAISAQIKSEKESVEALVQPLENADRLFQEIVSNQKQIEDLEYKLDFRGHGVKTMQEIQSELSSLQSTKDKLHDELEKLRDEQIYMERDISCLQARWHALREEKAKAANLLRDVTKTEEDLERLAEEKSQLDLDVKTTLFIGEY
;
A
#
# COMPACT_ATOMS: atom_id res chain seq x y z
N MET A 1 41.76 25.03 22.95
CA MET A 1 41.37 25.87 21.80
C MET A 1 41.23 25.07 20.50
N ALA A 2 42.22 24.27 20.06
CA ALA A 2 42.15 23.55 18.77
C ALA A 2 40.94 22.58 18.62
N GLY A 3 40.65 21.78 19.66
CA GLY A 3 39.49 20.87 19.62
C GLY A 3 38.12 21.57 19.61
N ASP A 4 38.03 22.81 20.10
CA ASP A 4 36.78 23.60 20.05
C ASP A 4 36.52 24.12 18.62
N ALA A 5 37.58 24.54 17.92
CA ALA A 5 37.49 24.95 16.53
C ALA A 5 37.10 23.78 15.61
N GLU A 6 37.65 22.58 15.86
CA GLU A 6 37.31 21.37 15.11
C GLU A 6 35.85 20.94 15.33
N ASP A 7 35.37 20.94 16.58
CA ASP A 7 33.97 20.66 16.90
C ASP A 7 33.01 21.69 16.25
N ARG A 8 33.37 22.98 16.20
CA ARG A 8 32.59 24.02 15.50
C ARG A 8 32.54 23.82 13.99
N VAL A 9 33.66 23.46 13.36
CA VAL A 9 33.70 23.15 11.91
C VAL A 9 32.84 21.92 11.63
N LYS A 10 32.95 20.87 12.45
CA LYS A 10 32.13 19.66 12.33
C LYS A 10 30.64 19.97 12.48
N LEU A 11 30.26 20.82 13.45
CA LEU A 11 28.89 21.29 13.62
C LEU A 11 28.39 22.03 12.37
N SER A 12 29.18 22.94 11.81
CA SER A 12 28.84 23.66 10.58
C SER A 12 28.62 22.69 9.40
N LEU A 13 29.54 21.74 9.20
CA LEU A 13 29.41 20.73 8.13
C LEU A 13 28.15 19.88 8.32
N LYS A 14 27.88 19.41 9.54
CA LYS A 14 26.69 18.63 9.85
C LYS A 14 25.39 19.41 9.62
N LYS A 15 25.34 20.70 9.96
CA LYS A 15 24.20 21.58 9.66
C LYS A 15 23.97 21.71 8.14
N THR A 16 25.04 21.85 7.35
CA THR A 16 24.91 21.89 5.89
C THR A 16 24.46 20.55 5.29
N GLU A 17 24.96 19.43 5.82
CA GLU A 17 24.54 18.08 5.44
C GLU A 17 23.05 17.86 5.74
N LEU A 18 22.59 18.28 6.93
CA LEU A 18 21.19 18.22 7.35
C LEU A 18 20.29 19.00 6.39
N GLU A 19 20.65 20.24 6.02
CA GLU A 19 19.86 21.03 5.08
C GLU A 19 19.82 20.40 3.67
N ASN A 20 20.91 19.78 3.22
CA ASN A 20 20.92 19.05 1.96
C ASN A 20 20.01 17.80 2.00
N LEU A 21 20.01 17.05 3.11
CA LEU A 21 19.12 15.91 3.29
C LEU A 21 17.65 16.33 3.33
N LYS A 22 17.32 17.40 4.06
CA LYS A 22 15.96 17.97 4.09
C LYS A 22 15.48 18.38 2.71
N LYS A 23 16.33 19.02 1.89
CA LYS A 23 15.99 19.38 0.51
C LYS A 23 15.71 18.16 -0.36
N LYS A 24 16.54 17.11 -0.26
CA LYS A 24 16.32 15.84 -0.99
C LYS A 24 15.04 15.14 -0.57
N HIS A 25 14.81 15.04 0.74
CA HIS A 25 13.61 14.47 1.32
C HIS A 25 12.36 15.18 0.82
N LYS A 26 12.33 16.51 0.98
CA LYS A 26 11.22 17.36 0.54
C LYS A 26 10.93 17.20 -0.95
N LYS A 27 11.97 17.14 -1.79
CA LYS A 27 11.81 16.94 -3.24
C LYS A 27 11.06 15.65 -3.57
N ILE A 28 11.43 14.53 -2.95
CA ILE A 28 10.77 13.23 -3.18
C ILE A 28 9.31 13.27 -2.70
N ILE A 29 9.06 13.87 -1.54
CA ILE A 29 7.70 14.00 -0.99
C ILE A 29 6.84 14.87 -1.90
N ASP A 30 7.33 16.04 -2.34
CA ASP A 30 6.61 16.95 -3.23
C ASP A 30 6.28 16.29 -4.58
N GLU A 31 7.22 15.52 -5.16
CA GLU A 31 7.01 14.74 -6.40
C GLU A 31 5.97 13.62 -6.23
N SER A 32 5.87 13.03 -5.04
CA SER A 32 4.98 11.90 -4.76
C SER A 32 3.61 12.34 -4.21
N LYS A 33 3.47 13.59 -3.76
CA LYS A 33 2.35 14.10 -2.97
C LYS A 33 0.99 13.92 -3.64
N ASP A 34 0.89 14.19 -4.93
CA ASP A 34 -0.40 14.13 -5.64
C ASP A 34 -0.84 12.68 -5.85
N LYS A 35 0.11 11.80 -6.14
CA LYS A 35 -0.15 10.36 -6.24
C LYS A 35 -0.55 9.76 -4.89
N ILE A 36 0.14 10.12 -3.80
CA ILE A 36 -0.24 9.72 -2.43
C ILE A 36 -1.66 10.17 -2.10
N ARG A 37 -2.01 11.42 -2.45
CA ARG A 37 -3.39 11.92 -2.28
C ARG A 37 -4.37 11.11 -3.13
N GLY A 38 -4.03 10.75 -4.37
CA GLY A 38 -4.87 9.87 -5.19
C GLY A 38 -5.18 8.54 -4.48
N VAL A 39 -4.14 7.85 -3.99
CA VAL A 39 -4.27 6.55 -3.29
C VAL A 39 -5.07 6.68 -2.00
N LEU A 40 -4.84 7.74 -1.22
CA LEU A 40 -5.45 7.93 0.10
C LEU A 40 -6.70 8.83 0.06
N LYS A 41 -7.41 8.85 -1.08
CA LYS A 41 -8.69 9.56 -1.26
C LYS A 41 -8.65 11.04 -0.85
N GLY A 42 -7.59 11.73 -1.25
CA GLY A 42 -7.31 13.13 -0.99
C GLY A 42 -6.53 13.42 0.29
N ARG A 43 -6.35 12.43 1.18
CA ARG A 43 -5.61 12.61 2.43
C ARG A 43 -4.10 12.56 2.18
N LEU A 44 -3.36 13.38 2.94
CA LEU A 44 -1.91 13.33 2.99
C LEU A 44 -1.48 13.03 4.44
N PRO A 45 -0.96 11.83 4.73
CA PRO A 45 -0.50 11.48 6.07
C PRO A 45 0.82 12.16 6.43
N LEU A 46 1.22 12.03 7.69
CA LEU A 46 2.52 12.53 8.17
C LEU A 46 3.65 11.78 7.47
N GLU A 47 4.76 12.48 7.17
CA GLU A 47 5.90 11.93 6.41
C GLU A 47 6.43 10.61 7.01
N LYS A 48 6.49 10.51 8.34
CA LYS A 48 6.91 9.30 9.07
C LYS A 48 5.99 8.07 8.87
N ASP A 49 4.73 8.30 8.51
CA ASP A 49 3.69 7.27 8.38
C ASP A 49 3.32 7.00 6.92
N MET A 50 3.70 7.89 5.98
CA MET A 50 3.37 7.80 4.54
C MET A 50 3.68 6.43 3.94
N LYS A 51 4.90 5.91 4.14
CA LYS A 51 5.30 4.60 3.61
C LYS A 51 4.41 3.47 4.15
N LYS A 52 4.15 3.47 5.46
CA LYS A 52 3.34 2.42 6.10
C LYS A 52 1.91 2.44 5.58
N GLU A 53 1.32 3.62 5.49
CA GLU A 53 -0.05 3.77 5.01
C GLU A 53 -0.20 3.42 3.52
N ILE A 54 0.76 3.78 2.67
CA ILE A 54 0.74 3.41 1.25
C ILE A 54 0.93 1.91 1.05
N VAL A 55 1.89 1.28 1.75
CA VAL A 55 2.07 -0.18 1.72
C VAL A 55 0.84 -0.89 2.26
N GLN A 56 0.20 -0.35 3.29
CA GLN A 56 -1.05 -0.87 3.81
C GLN A 56 -2.19 -0.72 2.80
N ALA A 57 -2.35 0.43 2.15
CA ALA A 57 -3.36 0.64 1.11
C ALA A 57 -3.15 -0.35 -0.06
N LEU A 58 -1.91 -0.49 -0.53
CA LEU A 58 -1.55 -1.46 -1.58
C LEU A 58 -2.00 -2.87 -1.22
N ARG A 59 -1.62 -3.37 -0.04
CA ARG A 59 -1.93 -4.75 0.38
C ARG A 59 -3.40 -4.95 0.75
N SER A 60 -4.01 -3.97 1.39
CA SER A 60 -5.32 -4.14 2.03
C SER A 60 -6.50 -3.76 1.13
N SER A 61 -6.38 -2.81 0.20
CA SER A 61 -7.46 -2.52 -0.75
C SER A 61 -7.11 -3.06 -2.12
N VAL A 62 -6.06 -2.53 -2.75
CA VAL A 62 -5.85 -2.71 -4.19
C VAL A 62 -5.46 -4.15 -4.55
N GLU A 63 -4.54 -4.75 -3.80
CA GLU A 63 -4.09 -6.12 -4.06
C GLU A 63 -5.19 -7.15 -3.79
N ARG A 64 -5.93 -6.99 -2.68
CA ARG A 64 -7.07 -7.86 -2.39
C ARG A 64 -8.19 -7.73 -3.42
N GLU A 65 -8.52 -6.52 -3.85
CA GLU A 65 -9.53 -6.29 -4.88
C GLU A 65 -9.11 -6.90 -6.22
N TYR A 66 -7.85 -6.76 -6.60
CA TYR A 66 -7.31 -7.38 -7.81
C TYR A 66 -7.35 -8.91 -7.74
N ASP A 67 -6.94 -9.51 -6.63
CA ASP A 67 -6.95 -10.97 -6.47
C ASP A 67 -8.38 -11.53 -6.51
N ASP A 68 -9.34 -10.84 -5.88
CA ASP A 68 -10.75 -11.22 -5.88
C ASP A 68 -11.37 -11.12 -7.29
N LEU A 69 -11.05 -10.06 -8.04
CA LEU A 69 -11.44 -9.93 -9.45
C LEU A 69 -10.78 -10.95 -10.35
N SER A 70 -9.50 -11.29 -10.10
CA SER A 70 -8.81 -12.32 -10.87
C SER A 70 -9.46 -13.70 -10.67
N LEU A 71 -9.94 -13.99 -9.46
CA LEU A 71 -10.72 -15.21 -9.20
C LEU A 71 -12.07 -15.20 -9.92
N LYS A 72 -12.81 -14.09 -9.82
CA LYS A 72 -14.11 -13.92 -10.51
C LYS A 72 -13.99 -14.02 -12.02
N SER A 73 -12.97 -13.39 -12.61
CA SER A 73 -12.68 -13.47 -14.05
C SER A 73 -12.45 -14.92 -14.48
N ARG A 74 -11.64 -15.68 -13.72
CA ARG A 74 -11.37 -17.09 -14.03
C ARG A 74 -12.61 -17.98 -13.87
N GLU A 75 -13.49 -17.66 -12.93
CA GLU A 75 -14.76 -18.38 -12.76
C GLU A 75 -15.71 -18.10 -13.92
N ALA A 76 -15.90 -16.83 -14.28
CA ALA A 76 -16.71 -16.43 -15.43
C ALA A 76 -16.18 -17.03 -16.76
N GLU A 77 -14.85 -17.08 -16.95
CA GLU A 77 -14.23 -17.72 -18.11
C GLU A 77 -14.56 -19.23 -18.18
N LYS A 78 -14.66 -19.92 -17.05
CA LYS A 78 -15.09 -21.33 -17.02
C LYS A 78 -16.56 -21.50 -17.41
N GLU A 79 -17.43 -20.59 -16.98
CA GLU A 79 -18.86 -20.62 -17.36
C GLU A 79 -19.02 -20.42 -18.87
N VAL A 80 -18.31 -19.44 -19.46
CA VAL A 80 -18.27 -19.21 -20.91
C VAL A 80 -17.78 -20.45 -21.65
N ASN A 81 -16.66 -21.05 -21.22
CA ASN A 81 -16.13 -22.27 -21.82
C ASN A 81 -17.11 -23.45 -21.73
N MET A 82 -17.84 -23.59 -20.62
CA MET A 82 -18.86 -24.63 -20.46
C MET A 82 -20.03 -24.44 -21.42
N LEU A 83 -20.50 -23.20 -21.61
CA LEU A 83 -21.57 -22.88 -22.56
C LEU A 83 -21.13 -23.14 -24.00
N GLN A 84 -19.91 -22.77 -24.37
CA GLN A 84 -19.34 -23.10 -25.69
C GLN A 84 -19.31 -24.62 -25.93
N MET A 85 -18.94 -25.42 -24.93
CA MET A 85 -18.99 -26.88 -25.04
C MET A 85 -20.43 -27.40 -25.22
N LYS A 86 -21.41 -26.89 -24.46
CA LYS A 86 -22.82 -27.29 -24.60
C LYS A 86 -23.38 -26.95 -25.98
N ILE A 87 -23.09 -25.75 -26.49
CA ILE A 87 -23.47 -25.33 -27.85
C ILE A 87 -22.91 -26.31 -28.87
N GLN A 88 -21.62 -26.64 -28.78
CA GLN A 88 -20.97 -27.59 -29.68
C GLN A 88 -21.60 -29.00 -29.62
N GLU A 89 -21.99 -29.46 -28.43
CA GLU A 89 -22.69 -30.73 -28.24
C GLU A 89 -24.09 -30.74 -28.89
N VAL A 90 -24.86 -29.65 -28.72
CA VAL A 90 -26.17 -29.49 -29.34
C VAL A 90 -26.05 -29.39 -30.87
N ASP A 91 -25.10 -28.63 -31.40
CA ASP A 91 -24.82 -28.54 -32.84
C ASP A 91 -24.47 -29.90 -33.45
N ASN A 92 -23.62 -30.68 -32.77
CA ASN A 92 -23.28 -32.03 -33.19
C ASN A 92 -24.52 -32.94 -33.23
N SER A 93 -25.41 -32.79 -32.24
CA SER A 93 -26.67 -33.53 -32.15
C SER A 93 -27.65 -33.12 -33.26
N LEU A 94 -27.82 -31.82 -33.50
CA LEU A 94 -28.61 -31.27 -34.61
C LEU A 94 -28.11 -31.77 -35.97
N SER A 95 -26.80 -31.71 -36.22
CA SER A 95 -26.19 -32.24 -37.44
C SER A 95 -26.53 -33.73 -37.64
N LYS A 96 -26.54 -34.52 -36.57
CA LYS A 96 -26.95 -35.93 -36.60
C LYS A 96 -28.45 -36.08 -36.89
N HIS A 97 -29.31 -35.30 -36.22
CA HIS A 97 -30.76 -35.33 -36.43
C HIS A 97 -31.16 -34.92 -37.85
N HIS A 98 -30.53 -33.89 -38.43
CA HIS A 98 -30.76 -33.51 -39.83
C HIS A 98 -30.33 -34.61 -40.80
N LYS A 99 -29.18 -35.26 -40.59
CA LYS A 99 -28.74 -36.40 -41.42
C LYS A 99 -29.69 -37.58 -41.34
N ASP A 100 -30.21 -37.90 -40.15
CA ASP A 100 -31.17 -38.97 -39.95
C ASP A 100 -32.52 -38.64 -40.63
N THR A 101 -33.01 -37.42 -40.43
CA THR A 101 -34.22 -36.90 -41.08
C THR A 101 -34.14 -36.98 -42.60
N GLU A 102 -33.02 -36.53 -43.19
CA GLU A 102 -32.77 -36.60 -44.62
C GLU A 102 -32.64 -38.05 -45.14
N SER A 103 -32.02 -38.94 -44.36
CA SER A 103 -31.91 -40.37 -44.70
C SER A 103 -33.28 -41.05 -44.71
N ARG A 104 -34.11 -40.79 -43.70
CA ARG A 104 -35.49 -41.28 -43.60
C ARG A 104 -36.36 -40.73 -44.73
N LYS A 105 -36.22 -39.44 -45.05
CA LYS A 105 -36.91 -38.81 -46.18
C LYS A 105 -36.62 -39.53 -47.49
N ARG A 106 -35.33 -39.71 -47.84
CA ARG A 106 -34.93 -40.42 -49.06
C ARG A 106 -35.42 -41.85 -49.09
N TYR A 107 -35.41 -42.55 -47.95
CA TYR A 107 -35.95 -43.90 -47.85
C TYR A 107 -37.46 -43.94 -48.13
N ILE A 108 -38.22 -43.03 -47.52
CA ILE A 108 -39.68 -42.92 -47.73
C ILE A 108 -39.97 -42.61 -49.20
N GLU A 109 -39.32 -41.59 -49.77
CA GLU A 109 -39.50 -41.19 -51.17
C GLU A 109 -39.15 -42.32 -52.15
N SER A 110 -38.03 -43.02 -51.93
CA SER A 110 -37.61 -44.16 -52.76
C SER A 110 -38.64 -45.31 -52.72
N LYS A 111 -39.18 -45.62 -51.54
CA LYS A 111 -40.21 -46.67 -51.41
C LYS A 111 -41.55 -46.26 -52.01
N LEU A 112 -41.94 -44.98 -51.89
CA LEU A 112 -43.15 -44.47 -52.54
C LEU A 112 -43.04 -44.50 -54.06
N GLN A 113 -41.87 -44.14 -54.60
CA GLN A 113 -41.58 -44.25 -56.03
C GLN A 113 -41.55 -45.71 -56.53
N ALA A 114 -41.13 -46.66 -55.69
CA ALA A 114 -41.20 -48.08 -56.04
C ALA A 114 -42.65 -48.62 -56.04
N LEU A 115 -43.53 -48.06 -55.20
CA LEU A 115 -44.92 -48.49 -55.03
C LEU A 115 -45.86 -48.01 -56.15
N LYS A 116 -45.50 -46.94 -56.87
CA LYS A 116 -46.23 -46.46 -58.05
C LYS A 116 -45.23 -45.87 -59.05
N GLN A 117 -45.38 -46.19 -60.33
CA GLN A 117 -44.56 -45.70 -61.45
C GLN A 117 -44.59 -44.15 -61.68
N GLU A 118 -45.06 -43.36 -60.72
CA GLU A 118 -45.05 -41.90 -60.72
C GLU A 118 -44.22 -41.40 -59.52
N SER A 119 -43.46 -40.32 -59.71
CA SER A 119 -42.65 -39.72 -58.66
C SER A 119 -43.53 -39.02 -57.62
N PHE A 120 -43.44 -39.44 -56.36
CA PHE A 120 -44.11 -38.79 -55.22
C PHE A 120 -43.09 -38.16 -54.28
N THR A 121 -43.39 -36.96 -53.80
CA THR A 121 -42.70 -36.33 -52.66
C THR A 121 -43.27 -36.86 -51.34
N ILE A 122 -42.49 -36.80 -50.26
CA ILE A 122 -42.91 -37.23 -48.91
C ILE A 122 -44.26 -36.62 -48.47
N ASP A 123 -44.56 -35.41 -48.93
CA ASP A 123 -45.81 -34.67 -48.64
C ASP A 123 -47.07 -35.35 -49.20
N ALA A 124 -46.93 -36.26 -50.17
CA ALA A 124 -48.05 -36.98 -50.77
C ALA A 124 -48.46 -38.22 -49.95
N TYR A 125 -47.63 -38.67 -48.99
CA TYR A 125 -47.86 -39.89 -48.21
C TYR A 125 -49.16 -39.85 -47.38
N PRO A 126 -49.49 -38.78 -46.64
CA PRO A 126 -50.74 -38.72 -45.88
C PRO A 126 -51.99 -38.86 -46.77
N ARG A 127 -51.98 -38.23 -47.95
CA ARG A 127 -53.10 -38.28 -48.92
C ARG A 127 -53.30 -39.69 -49.52
N LEU A 128 -52.22 -40.44 -49.67
CA LEU A 128 -52.23 -41.83 -50.17
C LEU A 128 -52.87 -42.80 -49.15
N LEU A 129 -52.65 -42.58 -47.86
CA LEU A 129 -53.29 -43.37 -46.80
C LEU A 129 -54.79 -43.09 -46.72
N ASP A 130 -55.19 -41.80 -46.68
CA ASP A 130 -56.59 -41.41 -46.51
C ASP A 130 -57.50 -41.87 -47.65
N SER A 131 -57.04 -41.75 -48.90
CA SER A 131 -57.84 -42.12 -50.07
C SER A 131 -58.16 -43.62 -50.15
N LYS A 132 -57.22 -44.49 -49.76
CA LYS A 132 -57.43 -45.94 -49.74
C LYS A 132 -58.27 -46.41 -48.55
N TYR A 133 -58.07 -45.84 -47.38
CA TYR A 133 -58.85 -46.18 -46.18
C TYR A 133 -60.33 -45.81 -46.35
N ASN A 134 -60.62 -44.66 -46.95
CA ASN A 134 -61.99 -44.20 -47.21
C ASN A 134 -62.72 -45.07 -48.25
N MET A 135 -62.03 -45.54 -49.30
CA MET A 135 -62.61 -46.46 -50.28
C MET A 135 -62.90 -47.85 -49.67
N ALA A 136 -61.97 -48.41 -48.88
CA ALA A 136 -62.15 -49.72 -48.26
C ALA A 136 -63.30 -49.71 -47.23
N THR A 137 -63.37 -48.67 -46.39
CA THR A 137 -64.47 -48.50 -45.41
C THR A 137 -65.81 -48.30 -46.11
N GLY A 138 -65.86 -47.46 -47.15
CA GLY A 138 -67.08 -47.22 -47.91
C GLY A 138 -67.61 -48.48 -48.61
N LEU A 139 -66.73 -49.27 -49.22
CA LEU A 139 -67.12 -50.55 -49.82
C LEU A 139 -67.61 -51.54 -48.76
N ARG A 140 -66.92 -51.68 -47.62
CA ARG A 140 -67.35 -52.56 -46.54
C ARG A 140 -68.75 -52.19 -46.04
N GLN A 141 -69.03 -50.90 -45.80
CA GLN A 141 -70.35 -50.43 -45.38
C GLN A 141 -71.46 -50.71 -46.41
N MET A 142 -71.14 -50.65 -47.71
CA MET A 142 -72.13 -50.96 -48.75
C MET A 142 -72.43 -52.46 -48.88
N PHE A 143 -71.44 -53.33 -48.63
CA PHE A 143 -71.59 -54.78 -48.81
C PHE A 143 -72.00 -55.54 -47.54
N GLU A 144 -71.74 -54.99 -46.36
CA GLU A 144 -72.07 -55.59 -45.06
C GLU A 144 -73.57 -55.95 -44.89
N PRO A 145 -74.55 -55.13 -45.34
CA PRO A 145 -75.96 -55.51 -45.30
C PRO A 145 -76.30 -56.73 -46.17
N PHE A 146 -75.68 -56.84 -47.36
CA PHE A 146 -75.92 -57.96 -48.27
C PHE A 146 -75.24 -59.24 -47.79
N GLU A 147 -74.08 -59.10 -47.16
CA GLU A 147 -73.35 -60.22 -46.55
C GLU A 147 -74.09 -60.81 -45.35
N GLN A 148 -74.65 -59.97 -44.46
CA GLN A 148 -75.49 -60.41 -43.34
C GLN A 148 -76.71 -61.21 -43.84
N VAL A 149 -77.44 -60.70 -44.83
CA VAL A 149 -78.60 -61.37 -45.42
C VAL A 149 -78.23 -62.70 -46.10
N ALA A 150 -77.10 -62.76 -46.80
CA ALA A 150 -76.63 -63.98 -47.45
C ALA A 150 -76.18 -65.06 -46.43
N ARG A 151 -75.59 -64.65 -45.30
CA ARG A 151 -75.21 -65.57 -44.21
C ARG A 151 -76.42 -66.11 -43.45
N GLU A 152 -77.46 -65.29 -43.25
CA GLU A 152 -78.70 -65.68 -42.54
C GLU A 152 -79.62 -66.56 -43.38
N HIS A 153 -79.71 -66.31 -44.69
CA HIS A 153 -80.68 -66.99 -45.57
C HIS A 153 -80.06 -68.00 -46.54
N HIS A 154 -78.74 -68.20 -46.51
CA HIS A 154 -78.00 -69.12 -47.38
C HIS A 154 -78.30 -68.97 -48.89
N PHE A 155 -78.65 -67.77 -49.37
CA PHE A 155 -78.77 -67.47 -50.79
C PHE A 155 -78.18 -66.09 -51.14
N VAL A 156 -77.59 -65.96 -52.33
CA VAL A 156 -77.01 -64.69 -52.82
C VAL A 156 -78.09 -63.90 -53.56
N LEU A 157 -78.43 -62.70 -53.07
CA LEU A 157 -79.45 -61.82 -53.67
C LEU A 157 -79.20 -61.49 -55.15
N ALA A 158 -77.94 -61.32 -55.56
CA ALA A 158 -77.60 -61.06 -56.96
C ALA A 158 -77.92 -62.24 -57.91
N ALA A 159 -77.93 -63.47 -57.40
CA ALA A 159 -78.26 -64.66 -58.20
C ALA A 159 -79.78 -64.88 -58.35
N SER A 160 -80.58 -64.34 -57.43
CA SER A 160 -82.05 -64.54 -57.42
C SER A 160 -82.77 -63.84 -58.58
N ALA A 161 -82.21 -62.75 -59.13
CA ALA A 161 -82.75 -62.09 -60.32
C ALA A 161 -82.42 -62.82 -61.64
N LEU A 162 -81.32 -63.58 -61.68
CA LEU A 162 -80.85 -64.24 -62.91
C LEU A 162 -81.54 -65.58 -63.19
N PHE A 163 -82.20 -66.19 -62.20
CA PHE A 163 -82.88 -67.48 -62.39
C PHE A 163 -84.28 -67.37 -63.04
N GLN A 164 -84.82 -66.16 -63.22
CA GLN A 164 -86.14 -65.92 -63.80
C GLN A 164 -86.14 -65.53 -65.30
N GLN A 165 -84.98 -65.32 -65.94
CA GLN A 165 -84.92 -65.04 -67.39
C GLN A 165 -84.12 -66.09 -68.18
N LYS A 166 -84.75 -67.26 -68.36
CA LYS A 166 -84.40 -68.20 -69.42
C LYS A 166 -84.96 -67.69 -70.76
N LYS A 167 -84.30 -66.69 -71.38
CA LYS A 167 -84.34 -66.30 -72.82
C LYS A 167 -83.95 -64.83 -73.03
N ARG A 168 -82.68 -64.43 -72.82
CA ARG A 168 -82.07 -63.27 -73.54
C ARG A 168 -80.57 -63.03 -73.27
N ILE A 169 -79.71 -64.06 -73.32
CA ILE A 169 -78.26 -63.81 -73.50
C ILE A 169 -77.69 -64.86 -74.45
N THR A 170 -77.87 -64.65 -75.75
CA THR A 170 -76.97 -65.15 -76.79
C THR A 170 -76.14 -63.99 -77.30
N SER A 171 -75.23 -63.50 -76.45
CA SER A 171 -74.00 -62.81 -76.85
C SER A 171 -73.25 -62.42 -75.57
N LEU A 172 -72.48 -63.38 -75.04
CA LEU A 172 -71.30 -63.18 -74.20
C LEU A 172 -70.51 -64.50 -74.19
N LYS A 173 -70.35 -65.11 -75.38
CA LYS A 173 -69.24 -66.04 -75.62
C LYS A 173 -67.98 -65.17 -75.68
N GLY A 174 -67.31 -65.04 -74.55
CA GLY A 174 -66.10 -64.25 -74.43
C GLY A 174 -65.79 -63.72 -73.03
N PHE A 175 -66.68 -63.89 -72.05
CA PHE A 175 -66.37 -63.50 -70.67
C PHE A 175 -65.87 -64.73 -69.90
N ASN A 176 -64.56 -64.98 -69.97
CA ASN A 176 -63.94 -66.08 -69.23
C ASN A 176 -63.92 -65.74 -67.73
N HIS A 177 -65.01 -66.02 -67.04
CA HIS A 177 -65.23 -65.65 -65.64
C HIS A 177 -64.12 -66.19 -64.72
N GLY A 178 -63.56 -67.37 -65.04
CA GLY A 178 -62.42 -67.94 -64.31
C GLY A 178 -61.12 -67.14 -64.47
N ASP A 179 -60.86 -66.57 -65.65
CA ASP A 179 -59.68 -65.71 -65.87
C ASP A 179 -59.88 -64.35 -65.19
N HIS A 180 -61.11 -63.83 -65.17
CA HIS A 180 -61.44 -62.60 -64.46
C HIS A 180 -61.31 -62.76 -62.93
N VAL A 181 -61.72 -63.90 -62.38
CA VAL A 181 -61.53 -64.20 -60.94
C VAL A 181 -60.05 -64.36 -60.60
N LYS A 182 -59.25 -65.00 -61.48
CA LYS A 182 -57.79 -65.06 -61.32
C LYS A 182 -57.13 -63.68 -61.41
N ALA A 183 -57.59 -62.82 -62.32
CA ALA A 183 -57.12 -61.45 -62.45
C ALA A 183 -57.44 -60.63 -61.18
N LEU A 184 -58.66 -60.72 -60.67
CA LEU A 184 -59.07 -60.08 -59.41
C LEU A 184 -58.30 -60.61 -58.20
N ALA A 185 -58.06 -61.92 -58.13
CA ALA A 185 -57.27 -62.52 -57.06
C ALA A 185 -55.80 -62.04 -57.10
N ALA A 186 -55.22 -61.90 -58.30
CA ALA A 186 -53.88 -61.34 -58.49
C ALA A 186 -53.84 -59.85 -58.13
N GLU A 187 -54.85 -59.07 -58.50
CA GLU A 187 -55.00 -57.67 -58.11
C GLU A 187 -55.16 -57.51 -56.59
N SER A 188 -55.94 -58.37 -55.94
CA SER A 188 -56.10 -58.39 -54.48
C SER A 188 -54.78 -58.71 -53.78
N SER A 189 -54.06 -59.74 -54.23
CA SER A 189 -52.76 -60.10 -53.66
C SER A 189 -51.72 -58.99 -53.86
N ASN A 190 -51.76 -58.31 -55.00
CA ASN A 190 -50.93 -57.13 -55.27
C ASN A 190 -51.31 -55.95 -54.37
N ALA A 191 -52.61 -55.69 -54.16
CA ALA A 191 -53.09 -54.65 -53.26
C ALA A 191 -52.70 -54.91 -51.80
N ASP A 192 -52.79 -56.16 -51.34
CA ASP A 192 -52.35 -56.57 -50.00
C ASP A 192 -50.84 -56.40 -49.82
N SER A 193 -50.04 -56.74 -50.84
CA SER A 193 -48.58 -56.51 -50.83
C SER A 193 -48.24 -55.02 -50.71
N ILE A 194 -48.92 -54.18 -51.49
CA ILE A 194 -48.78 -52.71 -51.44
C ILE A 194 -49.18 -52.19 -50.05
N PHE A 195 -50.26 -52.70 -49.48
CA PHE A 195 -50.73 -52.28 -48.16
C PHE A 195 -49.70 -52.62 -47.06
N GLN A 196 -49.16 -53.84 -47.06
CA GLN A 196 -48.11 -54.24 -46.12
C GLN A 196 -46.83 -53.40 -46.26
N GLN A 197 -46.49 -52.97 -47.48
CA GLN A 197 -45.35 -52.08 -47.70
C GLN A 197 -45.63 -50.66 -47.20
N LEU A 198 -46.85 -50.13 -47.40
CA LEU A 198 -47.27 -48.83 -46.87
C LEU A 198 -47.33 -48.80 -45.34
N ASP A 199 -47.75 -49.91 -44.71
CA ASP A 199 -47.79 -50.03 -43.25
C ASP A 199 -46.39 -50.04 -42.64
N LYS A 200 -45.42 -50.71 -43.30
CA LYS A 200 -43.98 -50.63 -42.91
C LYS A 200 -43.39 -49.23 -43.09
N LEU A 201 -43.90 -48.45 -44.05
CA LEU A 201 -43.50 -47.06 -44.23
C LEU A 201 -44.06 -46.14 -43.15
N ARG A 202 -45.21 -46.49 -42.58
CA ARG A 202 -45.90 -45.67 -41.58
C ARG A 202 -45.05 -45.44 -40.34
N SER A 203 -44.43 -46.50 -39.81
CA SER A 203 -43.56 -46.37 -38.63
C SER A 203 -42.40 -45.43 -38.87
N VAL A 204 -41.75 -45.53 -40.04
CA VAL A 204 -40.63 -44.66 -40.44
C VAL A 204 -41.10 -43.21 -40.64
N PHE A 205 -42.31 -43.01 -41.20
CA PHE A 205 -42.90 -41.68 -41.36
C PHE A 205 -43.24 -41.03 -40.02
N GLU A 206 -43.86 -41.76 -39.07
CA GLU A 206 -44.12 -41.25 -37.72
C GLU A 206 -42.82 -40.84 -37.00
N GLU A 207 -41.76 -41.62 -37.19
CA GLU A 207 -40.41 -41.34 -36.70
C GLU A 207 -39.74 -40.13 -37.38
N TYR A 208 -39.98 -39.93 -38.68
CA TYR A 208 -39.56 -38.73 -39.42
C TYR A 208 -40.30 -37.49 -38.94
N THR A 209 -41.62 -37.57 -38.74
CA THR A 209 -42.45 -36.48 -38.23
C THR A 209 -41.99 -36.07 -36.83
N LYS A 210 -41.75 -37.04 -35.92
CA LYS A 210 -41.21 -36.75 -34.58
C LYS A 210 -39.86 -36.03 -34.61
N LEU A 211 -38.96 -36.45 -35.50
CA LEU A 211 -37.67 -35.75 -35.64
C LEU A 211 -37.85 -34.31 -36.12
N THR A 212 -38.70 -34.11 -37.12
CA THR A 212 -38.88 -32.83 -37.82
C THR A 212 -39.67 -31.83 -37.00
N ASP A 213 -40.75 -32.28 -36.35
CA ASP A 213 -41.73 -31.40 -35.70
C ASP A 213 -41.44 -31.20 -34.21
N GLU A 214 -40.73 -32.15 -33.55
CA GLU A 214 -40.47 -32.09 -32.12
C GLU A 214 -38.97 -32.01 -31.79
N ILE A 215 -38.17 -33.00 -32.21
CA ILE A 215 -36.78 -33.15 -31.72
C ILE A 215 -35.87 -32.03 -32.23
N ILE A 216 -35.89 -31.76 -33.54
CA ILE A 216 -35.06 -30.70 -34.15
C ILE A 216 -35.45 -29.32 -33.59
N PRO A 217 -36.74 -28.90 -33.59
CA PRO A 217 -37.13 -27.61 -33.03
C PRO A 217 -36.79 -27.44 -31.54
N LEU A 218 -36.89 -28.49 -30.74
CA LEU A 218 -36.50 -28.46 -29.32
C LEU A 218 -34.99 -28.28 -29.14
N ALA A 219 -34.18 -28.92 -29.98
CA ALA A 219 -32.73 -28.77 -29.95
C ALA A 219 -32.30 -27.39 -30.48
N GLU A 220 -32.93 -26.86 -31.53
CA GLU A 220 -32.71 -25.49 -32.03
C GLU A 220 -33.06 -24.45 -30.98
N LYS A 221 -34.17 -24.64 -30.26
CA LYS A 221 -34.56 -23.75 -29.16
C LYS A 221 -33.52 -23.78 -28.02
N SER A 222 -33.08 -24.97 -27.62
CA SER A 222 -32.02 -25.12 -26.61
C SER A 222 -30.71 -24.47 -27.06
N LEU A 223 -30.35 -24.59 -28.34
CA LEU A 223 -29.17 -23.96 -28.94
C LEU A 223 -29.27 -22.44 -28.85
N GLN A 224 -30.42 -21.87 -29.19
CA GLN A 224 -30.68 -20.44 -29.08
C GLN A 224 -30.55 -19.96 -27.63
N GLU A 225 -31.17 -20.65 -26.68
CA GLU A 225 -31.08 -20.33 -25.24
C GLU A 225 -29.63 -20.33 -24.75
N PHE A 226 -28.84 -21.36 -25.09
CA PHE A 226 -27.41 -21.39 -24.72
C PHE A 226 -26.58 -20.31 -25.41
N THR A 227 -26.94 -19.93 -26.64
CA THR A 227 -26.24 -18.86 -27.37
C THR A 227 -26.50 -17.49 -26.76
N GLU A 228 -27.75 -17.21 -26.39
CA GLU A 228 -28.14 -15.98 -25.67
C GLU A 228 -27.47 -15.92 -24.29
N GLU A 229 -27.43 -17.04 -23.55
CA GLU A 229 -26.72 -17.13 -22.27
C GLU A 229 -25.20 -16.93 -22.45
N LEU A 230 -24.61 -17.50 -23.51
CA LEU A 230 -23.20 -17.32 -23.83
C LEU A 230 -22.87 -15.85 -24.10
N GLU A 231 -23.70 -15.14 -24.88
CA GLU A 231 -23.50 -13.73 -25.20
C GLU A 231 -23.52 -12.88 -23.92
N GLN A 232 -24.54 -13.06 -23.07
CA GLN A 232 -24.66 -12.35 -21.79
C GLN A 232 -23.47 -12.62 -20.86
N LYS A 233 -23.04 -13.89 -20.76
CA LYS A 233 -21.91 -14.28 -19.90
C LYS A 233 -20.58 -13.80 -20.44
N SER A 234 -20.43 -13.73 -21.77
CA SER A 234 -19.24 -13.19 -22.42
C SER A 234 -19.13 -11.68 -22.20
N GLU A 235 -20.23 -10.94 -22.34
CA GLU A 235 -20.28 -9.51 -22.03
C GLU A 235 -19.93 -9.24 -20.55
N ALA A 236 -20.51 -10.02 -19.63
CA ALA A 236 -20.19 -9.92 -18.20
C ALA A 236 -18.71 -10.26 -17.90
N LEU A 237 -18.11 -11.22 -18.62
CA LEU A 237 -16.69 -11.54 -18.51
C LEU A 237 -15.83 -10.38 -18.99
N ASP A 238 -16.17 -9.77 -20.13
CA ASP A 238 -15.47 -8.61 -20.68
C ASP A 238 -15.52 -7.41 -19.72
N ASP A 239 -16.66 -7.15 -19.10
CA ASP A 239 -16.80 -6.12 -18.05
C ASP A 239 -15.87 -6.39 -16.86
N VAL A 240 -15.84 -7.63 -16.37
CA VAL A 240 -14.96 -8.02 -15.25
C VAL A 240 -13.48 -7.87 -15.65
N LEU A 241 -13.12 -8.23 -16.88
CA LEU A 241 -11.76 -8.06 -17.41
C LEU A 241 -11.38 -6.58 -17.54
N ALA A 242 -12.30 -5.73 -17.99
CA ALA A 242 -12.08 -4.29 -18.08
C ALA A 242 -11.83 -3.65 -16.71
N ILE A 243 -12.65 -4.00 -15.70
CA ILE A 243 -12.45 -3.54 -14.33
C ILE A 243 -11.14 -4.10 -13.75
N SER A 244 -10.83 -5.37 -13.99
CA SER A 244 -9.57 -6.00 -13.56
C SER A 244 -8.35 -5.27 -14.14
N ALA A 245 -8.39 -4.90 -15.42
CA ALA A 245 -7.33 -4.13 -16.07
C ALA A 245 -7.15 -2.74 -15.44
N GLN A 246 -8.25 -2.06 -15.10
CA GLN A 246 -8.22 -0.77 -14.40
C GLN A 246 -7.58 -0.90 -13.02
N ILE A 247 -8.04 -1.86 -12.19
CA ILE A 247 -7.47 -2.09 -10.85
C ILE A 247 -6.00 -2.51 -10.94
N LYS A 248 -5.61 -3.29 -11.96
CA LYS A 248 -4.21 -3.64 -12.19
C LYS A 248 -3.35 -2.41 -12.46
N SER A 249 -3.83 -1.50 -13.31
CA SER A 249 -3.13 -0.24 -13.56
C SER A 249 -3.00 0.60 -12.28
N GLU A 250 -4.06 0.66 -11.47
CA GLU A 250 -4.03 1.32 -10.17
C GLU A 250 -3.02 0.66 -9.23
N LYS A 251 -2.98 -0.68 -9.15
CA LYS A 251 -2.01 -1.47 -8.38
C LYS A 251 -0.58 -1.10 -8.76
N GLU A 252 -0.26 -1.15 -10.05
CA GLU A 252 1.08 -0.81 -10.58
C GLU A 252 1.45 0.64 -10.26
N SER A 253 0.48 1.57 -10.35
CA SER A 253 0.70 2.97 -10.02
C SER A 253 1.00 3.21 -8.53
N VAL A 254 0.34 2.47 -7.63
CA VAL A 254 0.55 2.52 -6.18
C VAL A 254 1.88 1.85 -5.83
N GLU A 255 2.19 0.71 -6.45
CA GLU A 255 3.44 -0.03 -6.24
C GLU A 255 4.66 0.79 -6.67
N ALA A 256 4.54 1.57 -7.74
CA ALA A 256 5.58 2.51 -8.18
C ALA A 256 5.90 3.60 -7.14
N LEU A 257 5.03 3.87 -6.16
CA LEU A 257 5.29 4.81 -5.05
C LEU A 257 6.14 4.20 -3.93
N VAL A 258 6.21 2.87 -3.82
CA VAL A 258 6.87 2.21 -2.69
C VAL A 258 8.36 2.55 -2.66
N GLN A 259 9.06 2.48 -3.79
CA GLN A 259 10.50 2.78 -3.88
C GLN A 259 10.84 4.25 -3.55
N PRO A 260 10.17 5.27 -4.14
CA PRO A 260 10.34 6.66 -3.72
C PRO A 260 10.10 6.88 -2.22
N LEU A 261 9.06 6.27 -1.66
CA LEU A 261 8.72 6.40 -0.24
C LEU A 261 9.71 5.66 0.67
N GLU A 262 10.28 4.54 0.24
CA GLU A 262 11.39 3.87 0.94
C GLU A 262 12.63 4.76 1.00
N ASN A 263 12.97 5.41 -0.12
CA ASN A 263 14.07 6.36 -0.16
C ASN A 263 13.81 7.58 0.72
N ALA A 264 12.58 8.10 0.73
CA ALA A 264 12.19 9.20 1.61
C ALA A 264 12.27 8.80 3.10
N ASP A 265 11.72 7.65 3.47
CA ASP A 265 11.80 7.10 4.84
C ASP A 265 13.26 6.95 5.31
N ARG A 266 14.15 6.44 4.45
CA ARG A 266 15.59 6.37 4.75
C ARG A 266 16.19 7.75 4.99
N LEU A 267 15.92 8.73 4.11
CA LEU A 267 16.39 10.11 4.28
C LEU A 267 15.83 10.75 5.55
N PHE A 268 14.58 10.47 5.91
CA PHE A 268 13.96 10.95 7.13
C PHE A 268 14.68 10.40 8.37
N GLN A 269 15.02 9.11 8.38
CA GLN A 269 15.81 8.50 9.47
C GLN A 269 17.22 9.11 9.55
N GLU A 270 17.87 9.36 8.41
CA GLU A 270 19.16 10.05 8.34
C GLU A 270 19.07 11.50 8.89
N ILE A 271 17.99 12.22 8.56
CA ILE A 271 17.70 13.57 9.08
C ILE A 271 17.59 13.55 10.60
N VAL A 272 16.79 12.62 11.16
CA VAL A 272 16.61 12.50 12.62
C VAL A 272 17.94 12.15 13.32
N SER A 273 18.73 11.25 12.73
CA SER A 273 20.05 10.90 13.25
C SER A 273 21.03 12.08 13.22
N ASN A 274 21.08 12.83 12.11
CA ASN A 274 21.94 14.01 11.99
C ASN A 274 21.47 15.16 12.90
N GLN A 275 20.17 15.34 13.13
CA GLN A 275 19.65 16.29 14.11
C GLN A 275 20.16 15.97 15.50
N LYS A 276 20.08 14.70 15.93
CA LYS A 276 20.62 14.26 17.22
C LYS A 276 22.12 14.51 17.34
N GLN A 277 22.90 14.22 16.29
CA GLN A 277 24.34 14.50 16.29
C GLN A 277 24.65 16.00 16.38
N ILE A 278 23.82 16.85 15.77
CA ILE A 278 23.93 18.31 15.90
C ILE A 278 23.62 18.74 17.32
N GLU A 279 22.52 18.26 17.91
CA GLU A 279 22.13 18.55 19.31
C GLU A 279 23.24 18.14 20.29
N ASP A 280 23.83 16.94 20.11
CA ASP A 280 24.94 16.46 20.94
C ASP A 280 26.20 17.35 20.80
N LEU A 281 26.50 17.84 19.59
CA LEU A 281 27.62 18.75 19.34
C LEU A 281 27.37 20.16 19.89
N GLU A 282 26.16 20.68 19.76
CA GLU A 282 25.73 21.95 20.34
C GLU A 282 25.83 21.89 21.87
N TYR A 283 25.27 20.84 22.47
CA TYR A 283 25.39 20.58 23.90
C TYR A 283 26.87 20.57 24.34
N LYS A 284 27.74 19.81 23.65
CA LYS A 284 29.18 19.76 23.96
C LYS A 284 29.86 21.13 23.88
N LEU A 285 29.51 21.94 22.88
CA LEU A 285 30.06 23.29 22.70
C LEU A 285 29.54 24.27 23.76
N ASP A 286 28.30 24.13 24.22
CA ASP A 286 27.72 24.96 25.27
C ASP A 286 28.41 24.75 26.63
N PHE A 287 28.78 23.52 27.01
CA PHE A 287 29.60 23.29 28.23
C PHE A 287 30.97 23.94 28.16
N ARG A 288 31.54 24.07 26.96
CA ARG A 288 32.85 24.73 26.77
C ARG A 288 32.75 26.25 26.72
N GLY A 289 31.57 26.81 26.44
CA GLY A 289 31.30 28.25 26.42
C GLY A 289 31.26 28.92 27.80
N HIS A 290 31.00 28.16 28.87
CA HIS A 290 30.88 28.69 30.24
C HIS A 290 32.22 29.14 30.89
N GLY A 291 33.34 29.06 30.17
CA GLY A 291 34.66 29.46 30.66
C GLY A 291 35.35 30.57 29.89
N VAL A 292 34.72 31.09 28.81
CA VAL A 292 35.35 32.11 27.97
C VAL A 292 34.79 33.48 28.34
N LYS A 293 35.46 34.16 29.27
CA LYS A 293 35.19 35.58 29.55
C LYS A 293 35.21 36.36 28.24
N THR A 294 34.21 37.20 28.04
CA THR A 294 34.16 38.02 26.83
C THR A 294 35.33 38.99 26.80
N MET A 295 35.77 39.43 25.62
CA MET A 295 36.86 40.40 25.51
C MET A 295 36.57 41.68 26.32
N GLN A 296 35.30 42.08 26.39
CA GLN A 296 34.84 43.24 27.16
C GLN A 296 34.95 43.00 28.67
N GLU A 297 34.60 41.80 29.15
CA GLU A 297 34.81 41.41 30.55
C GLU A 297 36.30 41.40 30.90
N ILE A 298 37.15 40.82 30.04
CA ILE A 298 38.61 40.81 30.22
C ILE A 298 39.14 42.25 30.27
N GLN A 299 38.70 43.12 29.37
CA GLN A 299 39.08 44.54 29.37
C GLN A 299 38.62 45.26 30.64
N SER A 300 37.41 44.99 31.11
CA SER A 300 36.89 45.59 32.34
C SER A 300 37.68 45.13 33.57
N GLU A 301 37.99 43.83 33.69
CA GLU A 301 38.82 43.28 34.76
C GLU A 301 40.24 43.86 34.72
N LEU A 302 40.83 43.96 33.53
CA LEU A 302 42.16 44.51 33.34
C LEU A 302 42.21 45.99 33.70
N SER A 303 41.18 46.77 33.35
CA SER A 303 41.06 48.18 33.76
C SER A 303 40.89 48.35 35.27
N SER A 304 40.10 47.47 35.91
CA SER A 304 39.93 47.46 37.36
C SER A 304 41.25 47.15 38.05
N LEU A 305 41.95 46.10 37.62
CA LEU A 305 43.25 45.71 38.13
C LEU A 305 44.29 46.81 37.92
N GLN A 306 44.29 47.48 36.77
CA GLN A 306 45.16 48.62 36.51
C GLN A 306 44.87 49.77 37.49
N SER A 307 43.60 50.12 37.73
CA SER A 307 43.28 51.16 38.73
C SER A 307 43.69 50.75 40.15
N THR A 308 43.58 49.48 40.52
CA THR A 308 44.04 49.00 41.83
C THR A 308 45.55 49.04 41.96
N LYS A 309 46.27 48.73 40.87
CA LYS A 309 47.74 48.85 40.82
C LYS A 309 48.17 50.30 40.99
N ASP A 310 47.50 51.23 40.31
CA ASP A 310 47.84 52.65 40.38
C ASP A 310 47.56 53.21 41.78
N LYS A 311 46.42 52.85 42.41
CA LYS A 311 46.14 53.22 43.81
C LYS A 311 47.18 52.71 44.80
N LEU A 312 47.57 51.44 44.68
CA LEU A 312 48.60 50.85 45.54
C LEU A 312 49.96 51.50 45.31
N HIS A 313 50.25 51.96 44.09
CA HIS A 313 51.47 52.69 43.79
C HIS A 313 51.50 54.05 44.49
N ASP A 314 50.41 54.82 44.43
CA ASP A 314 50.28 56.11 45.12
C ASP A 314 50.40 55.96 46.65
N GLU A 315 49.81 54.91 47.22
CA GLU A 315 49.94 54.60 48.66
C GLU A 315 51.38 54.25 49.04
N LEU A 316 52.09 53.50 48.19
CA LEU A 316 53.49 53.18 48.40
C LEU A 316 54.37 54.44 48.37
N GLU A 317 54.10 55.37 47.44
CA GLU A 317 54.84 56.62 47.35
C GLU A 317 54.61 57.52 48.58
N LYS A 318 53.37 57.62 49.07
CA LYS A 318 53.07 58.31 50.34
C LYS A 318 53.83 57.69 51.52
N LEU A 319 53.86 56.36 51.61
CA LEU A 319 54.60 55.68 52.68
C LEU A 319 56.11 55.93 52.58
N ARG A 320 56.66 56.07 51.37
CA ARG A 320 58.07 56.48 51.18
C ARG A 320 58.32 57.90 51.67
N ASP A 321 57.42 58.83 51.38
CA ASP A 321 57.55 60.22 51.86
C ASP A 321 57.45 60.30 53.40
N GLU A 322 56.50 59.56 53.99
CA GLU A 322 56.37 59.45 55.44
C GLU A 322 57.62 58.85 56.09
N GLN A 323 58.22 57.82 55.47
CA GLN A 323 59.48 57.24 55.92
C GLN A 323 60.61 58.29 55.93
N ILE A 324 60.77 59.06 54.85
CA ILE A 324 61.79 60.11 54.76
C ILE A 324 61.60 61.17 55.86
N TYR A 325 60.35 61.57 56.10
CA TYR A 325 60.03 62.53 57.15
C TYR A 325 60.39 61.98 58.55
N MET A 326 60.02 60.73 58.83
CA MET A 326 60.35 60.06 60.10
C MET A 326 61.87 59.88 60.29
N GLU A 327 62.62 59.53 59.25
CA GLU A 327 64.08 59.43 59.30
C GLU A 327 64.74 60.77 59.62
N ARG A 328 64.20 61.87 59.07
CA ARG A 328 64.66 63.23 59.40
C ARG A 328 64.38 63.59 60.86
N ASP A 329 63.17 63.30 61.35
CA ASP A 329 62.81 63.55 62.74
C ASP A 329 63.68 62.74 63.72
N ILE A 330 63.94 61.47 63.42
CA ILE A 330 64.88 60.63 64.19
C ILE A 330 66.28 61.26 64.20
N SER A 331 66.78 61.71 63.05
CA SER A 331 68.09 62.35 62.93
C SER A 331 68.17 63.64 63.77
N CYS A 332 67.12 64.46 63.76
CA CYS A 332 67.01 65.66 64.60
C CYS A 332 66.98 65.31 66.11
N LEU A 333 66.22 64.29 66.51
CA LEU A 333 66.16 63.83 67.89
C LEU A 333 67.50 63.29 68.37
N GLN A 334 68.22 62.53 67.53
CA GLN A 334 69.57 62.06 67.82
C GLN A 334 70.54 63.22 68.03
N ALA A 335 70.55 64.22 67.13
CA ALA A 335 71.39 65.41 67.27
C ALA A 335 71.10 66.16 68.58
N ARG A 336 69.82 66.36 68.91
CA ARG A 336 69.40 67.00 70.17
C ARG A 336 69.83 66.19 71.40
N TRP A 337 69.71 64.86 71.34
CA TRP A 337 70.15 63.99 72.42
C TRP A 337 71.66 64.06 72.65
N HIS A 338 72.46 64.08 71.57
CA HIS A 338 73.90 64.27 71.65
C HIS A 338 74.28 65.60 72.28
N ALA A 339 73.63 66.70 71.86
CA ALA A 339 73.86 68.03 72.44
C ALA A 339 73.55 68.07 73.94
N LEU A 340 72.41 67.52 74.37
CA LEU A 340 72.05 67.44 75.80
C LEU A 340 73.04 66.57 76.61
N ARG A 341 73.56 65.50 76.01
CA ARG A 341 74.57 64.64 76.64
C ARG A 341 75.90 65.38 76.81
N GLU A 342 76.29 66.19 75.84
CA GLU A 342 77.49 67.03 75.92
C GLU A 342 77.35 68.09 77.00
N GLU A 343 76.21 68.79 77.07
CA GLU A 343 75.93 69.77 78.13
C GLU A 343 75.91 69.12 79.51
N LYS A 344 75.32 67.92 79.66
CA LYS A 344 75.40 67.14 80.90
C LYS A 344 76.85 66.83 81.28
N ALA A 345 77.70 66.46 80.32
CA ALA A 345 79.11 66.19 80.59
C ALA A 345 79.87 67.45 81.03
N LYS A 346 79.61 68.61 80.41
CA LYS A 346 80.15 69.91 80.82
C LYS A 346 79.73 70.27 82.24
N ALA A 347 78.44 70.15 82.55
CA ALA A 347 77.91 70.41 83.90
C ALA A 347 78.51 69.47 84.95
N ALA A 348 78.68 68.18 84.63
CA ALA A 348 79.32 67.21 85.52
C ALA A 348 80.81 67.53 85.76
N ASN A 349 81.52 68.06 84.75
CA ASN A 349 82.91 68.51 84.92
C ASN A 349 82.99 69.77 85.81
N LEU A 350 82.15 70.77 85.54
CA LEU A 350 82.04 71.98 86.36
C LEU A 350 81.73 71.66 87.83
N LEU A 351 80.79 70.74 88.08
CA LEU A 351 80.46 70.30 89.43
C LEU A 351 81.68 69.69 90.13
N ARG A 352 82.46 68.87 89.41
CA ARG A 352 83.69 68.26 89.92
C ARG A 352 84.75 69.31 90.28
N ASP A 353 84.91 70.31 89.42
CA ASP A 353 85.85 71.41 89.66
C ASP A 353 85.42 72.24 90.88
N VAL A 354 84.12 72.52 91.03
CA VAL A 354 83.55 73.18 92.21
C VAL A 354 83.82 72.37 93.47
N THR A 355 83.52 71.06 93.48
CA THR A 355 83.80 70.21 94.66
C THR A 355 85.28 70.21 95.02
N LYS A 356 86.19 70.23 94.04
CA LYS A 356 87.63 70.34 94.32
C LYS A 356 87.99 71.68 94.94
N THR A 357 87.41 72.78 94.45
CA THR A 357 87.63 74.11 95.06
C THR A 357 87.03 74.22 96.45
N GLU A 358 85.92 73.54 96.74
CA GLU A 358 85.34 73.43 98.08
C GLU A 358 86.29 72.65 99.01
N GLU A 359 86.83 71.52 98.57
CA GLU A 359 87.85 70.75 99.32
C GLU A 359 89.14 71.55 99.55
N ASP A 360 89.61 72.32 98.57
CA ASP A 360 90.78 73.21 98.72
C ASP A 360 90.48 74.36 99.69
N LEU A 361 89.27 74.92 99.69
CA LEU A 361 88.82 75.93 100.65
C LEU A 361 88.75 75.38 102.08
N GLU A 362 88.27 74.15 102.24
CA GLU A 362 88.23 73.47 103.53
C GLU A 362 89.66 73.23 104.06
N ARG A 363 90.59 72.76 103.20
CA ARG A 363 92.02 72.68 103.54
C ARG A 363 92.64 74.02 103.92
N LEU A 364 92.34 75.09 103.18
CA LEU A 364 92.82 76.44 103.52
C LEU A 364 92.23 76.95 104.85
N ALA A 365 90.97 76.61 105.15
CA ALA A 365 90.35 76.93 106.42
C ALA A 365 91.02 76.16 107.59
N GLU A 366 91.37 74.88 107.37
CA GLU A 366 92.17 74.09 108.30
C GLU A 366 93.58 74.69 108.50
N GLU A 367 94.29 75.03 107.42
CA GLU A 367 95.60 75.69 107.49
C GLU A 367 95.53 77.03 108.23
N LYS A 368 94.49 77.84 107.99
CA LYS A 368 94.27 79.09 108.72
C LYS A 368 94.04 78.84 110.21
N SER A 369 93.25 77.83 110.57
CA SER A 369 93.02 77.45 111.97
C SER A 369 94.33 77.02 112.65
N GLN A 370 95.19 76.29 111.92
CA GLN A 370 96.52 75.89 112.38
C GLN A 370 97.45 77.10 112.57
N LEU A 371 97.44 78.07 111.64
CA LEU A 371 98.20 79.32 111.77
C LEU A 371 97.70 80.18 112.95
N ASP A 372 96.38 80.25 113.19
CA ASP A 372 95.82 80.96 114.36
C ASP A 372 96.26 80.30 115.68
N LEU A 373 96.41 78.96 115.71
CA LEU A 373 97.01 78.24 116.84
C LEU A 373 98.50 78.58 117.00
N ASP A 374 99.27 78.67 115.90
CA ASP A 374 100.70 79.02 115.90
C ASP A 374 100.96 80.49 116.31
N VAL A 375 100.07 81.42 115.95
CA VAL A 375 100.08 82.82 116.43
C VAL A 375 99.80 82.87 117.94
N LYS A 376 98.89 82.03 118.44
CA LYS A 376 98.60 81.92 119.87
C LYS A 376 99.78 81.37 120.68
N THR A 377 100.54 80.41 120.16
CA THR A 377 101.74 79.88 120.83
C THR A 377 102.92 80.85 120.77
N THR A 378 103.08 81.64 119.70
CA THR A 378 104.14 82.66 119.62
C THR A 378 103.88 83.88 120.51
N LEU A 379 102.62 84.24 120.78
CA LEU A 379 102.28 85.28 121.76
C LEU A 379 102.44 84.82 123.22
N PHE A 380 102.45 83.52 123.51
CA PHE A 380 102.61 82.99 124.87
C PHE A 380 104.06 82.86 125.35
N ILE A 381 105.06 83.10 124.48
CA ILE A 381 106.49 82.99 124.81
C ILE A 381 107.13 84.38 125.07
N GLY A 382 106.36 85.47 124.93
CA GLY A 382 106.85 86.86 125.01
C GLY A 382 106.67 87.61 126.34
N GLU A 383 106.06 87.03 127.37
CA GLU A 383 105.97 87.62 128.72
C GLU A 383 106.58 86.67 129.76
N TYR A 384 107.87 86.88 130.01
CA TYR A 384 108.62 86.46 131.20
C TYR A 384 109.10 87.70 131.94
#